data_AF-A0A6B3HFJ7-F1
#
_entry.id   AF-A0A6B3HFJ7-F1
#
_cell.length_a   1.000
_cell.length_b   1.000
_cell.length_c   1.000
_cell.angle_alpha   90.00
_cell.angle_beta   90.00
_cell.angle_gamma   90.00
#
_symmetry.space_group_name_H-M   'P 1'
#
loop_
_entity.id
_entity.type
_entity.pdbx_description
1 polymer ?
#
loop_
_entity_poly.entity_id
_entity_poly.type
_entity_poly.pdbx_seq_one_letter_code
_entity_poly.pdbx_strand_id
1 'polypeptide(L)'
;DGLGYPPRQVQGFFTKDELHWHIRQRAGRLSLTSTPVNEKIAGRPYQLRAIKRVGETFERDRGRQALLVMATGTGKTRTTVALVDQLMKAGWAQRVLFLADRQALVTQA
;
A
#
# COMPACT_ATOMS: atom_id res chain seq x y z
N ASP A 1 1.57 -14.35 11.47
CA ASP A 1 1.44 -14.65 10.02
C ASP A 1 2.70 -15.29 9.42
N GLY A 2 3.71 -15.65 10.23
CA GLY A 2 4.93 -16.32 9.76
C GLY A 2 5.87 -15.44 8.94
N LEU A 3 5.58 -14.14 8.81
CA LEU A 3 6.30 -13.20 7.94
C LEU A 3 7.14 -12.18 8.71
N GLY A 4 7.28 -12.35 10.03
CA GLY A 4 8.05 -11.45 10.89
C GLY A 4 7.36 -10.14 11.26
N TYR A 5 6.05 -10.00 10.99
CA TYR A 5 5.29 -8.87 11.53
C TYR A 5 4.99 -9.06 13.02
N PRO A 6 4.91 -7.97 13.80
CA PRO A 6 4.47 -8.02 15.18
C PRO A 6 3.08 -8.69 15.31
N PRO A 7 2.87 -9.51 16.34
CA PRO A 7 1.57 -10.11 16.61
C PRO A 7 0.52 -9.02 16.91
N ARG A 8 -0.73 -9.30 16.56
CA ARG A 8 -1.86 -8.39 16.85
C ARG A 8 -3.09 -9.20 17.22
N GLN A 9 -3.98 -8.58 17.99
CA GLN A 9 -5.32 -9.12 18.18
C GLN A 9 -6.08 -9.11 16.86
N VAL A 10 -6.82 -10.19 16.62
CA VAL A 10 -7.76 -10.35 15.51
C VAL A 10 -9.17 -10.39 16.09
N GLN A 11 -10.13 -9.76 15.41
CA GLN A 11 -11.52 -9.73 15.86
C GLN A 11 -12.28 -11.04 15.58
N GLY A 12 -11.69 -11.93 14.78
CA GLY A 12 -12.27 -13.21 14.42
C GLY A 12 -11.30 -14.04 13.57
N PHE A 13 -11.70 -15.25 13.26
CA PHE A 13 -10.95 -16.15 12.38
C PHE A 13 -11.21 -15.83 10.91
N PHE A 14 -10.21 -16.07 10.07
CA PHE A 14 -10.38 -15.98 8.62
C PHE A 14 -11.32 -17.07 8.12
N THR A 15 -12.14 -16.72 7.13
CA THR A 15 -12.86 -17.71 6.32
C THR A 15 -11.87 -18.55 5.51
N LYS A 16 -12.33 -19.69 4.96
CA LYS A 16 -11.53 -20.56 4.10
C LYS A 16 -10.87 -19.79 2.95
N ASP A 17 -11.63 -18.93 2.28
CA ASP A 17 -11.15 -18.18 1.12
C ASP A 17 -10.15 -17.09 1.49
N GLU A 18 -10.36 -16.40 2.62
CA GLU A 18 -9.41 -15.42 3.14
C GLU A 18 -8.10 -16.09 3.57
N LEU A 19 -8.18 -17.27 4.18
CA LEU A 19 -6.99 -18.03 4.56
C LEU A 19 -6.21 -18.50 3.32
N HIS A 20 -6.91 -19.02 2.30
CA HIS A 20 -6.29 -19.38 1.01
C HIS A 20 -5.60 -18.18 0.37
N TRP A 21 -6.25 -17.01 0.39
CA TRP A 21 -5.64 -15.78 -0.11
C TRP A 21 -4.37 -15.46 0.66
N HIS A 22 -4.41 -15.44 2.00
CA HIS A 22 -3.23 -15.15 2.82
C HIS A 22 -2.08 -16.13 2.61
N ILE A 23 -2.35 -17.42 2.40
CA ILE A 23 -1.34 -18.43 2.10
C ILE A 23 -0.71 -18.16 0.73
N ARG A 24 -1.52 -17.98 -0.31
CA ARG A 24 -1.04 -17.64 -1.66
C ARG A 24 -0.23 -16.35 -1.65
N GLN A 25 -0.70 -15.36 -0.91
CA GLN A 25 -0.07 -14.06 -0.78
C GLN A 25 1.31 -14.14 -0.11
N ARG A 26 1.51 -15.07 0.84
CA ARG A 26 2.82 -15.27 1.48
C ARG A 26 3.84 -15.82 0.49
N ALA A 27 3.42 -16.74 -0.37
CA ALA A 27 4.30 -17.38 -1.35
C ALA A 27 4.53 -16.53 -2.62
N GLY A 28 3.55 -15.73 -3.02
CA GLY A 28 3.52 -15.06 -4.33
C GLY A 28 3.71 -13.54 -4.32
N ARG A 29 3.99 -12.92 -3.17
CA ARG A 29 4.25 -11.47 -3.12
C ARG A 29 5.57 -11.13 -3.83
N LEU A 30 5.52 -10.15 -4.71
CA LEU A 30 6.71 -9.60 -5.36
C LEU A 30 7.37 -8.54 -4.46
N SER A 31 8.68 -8.34 -4.61
CA SER A 31 9.37 -7.28 -3.87
C SER A 31 8.89 -5.90 -4.31
N LEU A 32 8.51 -5.05 -3.35
CA LEU A 32 8.11 -3.66 -3.59
C LEU A 32 9.30 -2.80 -4.03
N THR A 33 10.52 -3.21 -3.66
CA THR A 33 11.74 -2.55 -4.12
C THR A 33 11.97 -2.77 -5.62
N SER A 34 11.58 -3.93 -6.16
CA SER A 34 11.73 -4.28 -7.58
C SER A 34 10.51 -3.97 -8.45
N THR A 35 9.33 -3.83 -7.85
CA THR A 35 8.09 -3.56 -8.58
C THR A 35 8.08 -2.09 -9.01
N PRO A 36 7.99 -1.77 -10.31
CA PRO A 36 8.03 -0.38 -10.77
C PRO A 36 6.79 0.40 -10.34
N VAL A 37 6.99 1.66 -9.96
CA VAL A 37 5.90 2.60 -9.70
C VAL A 37 5.40 3.16 -11.02
N ASN A 38 4.09 3.31 -11.17
CA ASN A 38 3.52 3.92 -12.37
C ASN A 38 3.74 5.45 -12.39
N GLU A 39 4.78 5.88 -13.12
CA GLU A 39 5.15 7.29 -13.25
C GLU A 39 4.08 8.15 -13.92
N LYS A 40 3.18 7.56 -14.73
CA LYS A 40 2.03 8.29 -15.29
C LYS A 40 1.08 8.77 -14.19
N ILE A 41 1.01 8.04 -13.06
CA ILE A 41 0.23 8.42 -11.89
C ILE A 41 1.06 9.36 -11.01
N ALA A 42 2.27 8.97 -10.62
CA ALA A 42 3.15 9.76 -9.75
C ALA A 42 4.61 9.76 -10.25
N GLY A 43 4.98 10.73 -11.09
CA GLY A 43 6.29 10.79 -11.74
C GLY A 43 7.29 11.74 -11.09
N ARG A 44 6.92 12.49 -10.05
CA ARG A 44 7.86 13.45 -9.44
C ARG A 44 8.84 12.71 -8.53
N PRO A 45 10.15 13.08 -8.50
CA PRO A 45 11.16 12.36 -7.72
C PRO A 45 10.82 12.19 -6.23
N TYR A 46 10.19 13.18 -5.60
CA TYR A 46 9.78 13.07 -4.19
C TYR A 46 8.61 12.11 -3.97
N GLN A 47 7.71 11.95 -4.96
CA GLN A 47 6.60 10.98 -4.88
C GLN A 47 7.16 9.56 -5.00
N LEU A 48 8.08 9.34 -5.94
CA LEU A 48 8.78 8.07 -6.10
C LEU A 48 9.56 7.68 -4.84
N ARG A 49 10.30 8.64 -4.24
CA ARG A 49 10.99 8.42 -2.96
C ARG A 49 10.02 8.09 -1.82
N ALA A 50 8.90 8.80 -1.72
CA ALA A 50 7.89 8.55 -0.70
C ALA A 50 7.30 7.13 -0.83
N ILE A 51 6.93 6.73 -2.05
CA ILE A 51 6.37 5.40 -2.33
C ILE A 51 7.39 4.31 -2.01
N LYS A 52 8.64 4.49 -2.46
CA LYS A 52 9.74 3.57 -2.15
C LYS A 52 9.94 3.40 -0.64
N ARG A 53 9.97 4.50 0.12
CA ARG A 53 10.18 4.44 1.58
C ARG A 53 9.05 3.69 2.28
N VAL A 54 7.80 3.93 1.88
CA VAL A 54 6.64 3.18 2.41
C VAL A 54 6.73 1.69 2.06
N GLY A 55 7.14 1.36 0.83
CA GLY A 55 7.40 -0.02 0.42
C GLY A 55 8.47 -0.70 1.28
N GLU A 56 9.58 -0.02 1.56
CA GLU A 56 10.64 -0.50 2.45
C GLU A 56 10.13 -0.70 3.89
N THR A 57 9.29 0.21 4.40
CA THR A 57 8.67 0.05 5.74
C THR A 57 7.84 -1.22 5.81
N PHE A 58 7.04 -1.52 4.78
CA PHE A 58 6.22 -2.72 4.76
C PHE A 58 7.03 -3.98 4.52
N GLU A 59 8.00 -3.93 3.60
CA GLU A 59 8.76 -5.10 3.15
C GLU A 59 9.93 -5.47 4.08
N ARG A 60 10.79 -4.50 4.40
CA ARG A 60 12.03 -4.73 5.15
C ARG A 60 11.84 -4.51 6.63
N ASP A 61 11.25 -3.38 7.01
CA ASP A 61 11.10 -2.99 8.42
C ASP A 61 9.98 -3.78 9.12
N ARG A 62 9.21 -4.57 8.36
CA ARG A 62 8.03 -5.34 8.84
C ARG A 62 7.03 -4.46 9.60
N GLY A 63 6.93 -3.20 9.20
CA GLY A 63 5.94 -2.25 9.66
C GLY A 63 4.58 -2.50 9.01
N ARG A 64 3.49 -2.31 9.77
CA ARG A 64 2.11 -2.43 9.25
C ARG A 64 1.45 -1.07 8.99
N GLN A 65 2.13 0.00 9.36
CA GLN A 65 1.64 1.37 9.31
C GLN A 65 2.76 2.27 8.81
N ALA A 66 2.38 3.32 8.08
CA ALA A 66 3.27 4.37 7.64
C ALA A 66 2.52 5.70 7.70
N LEU A 67 3.23 6.77 8.07
CA LEU A 67 2.72 8.13 8.03
C LEU A 67 3.46 8.90 6.94
N LEU A 68 2.72 9.40 5.97
CA LEU A 68 3.26 10.22 4.89
C LEU A 68 2.79 11.67 5.07
N VAL A 69 3.71 12.56 5.42
CA VAL A 69 3.45 13.99 5.55
C VAL A 69 3.83 14.69 4.25
N MET A 70 2.89 15.41 3.65
CA MET A 70 3.08 16.14 2.40
C MET A 70 2.40 17.50 2.46
N ALA A 71 3.04 18.52 1.89
CA ALA A 71 2.42 19.84 1.75
C ALA A 71 1.21 19.79 0.80
N THR A 72 0.24 20.68 0.98
CA THR A 72 -0.89 20.83 0.05
C THR A 72 -0.38 21.16 -1.37
N GLY A 73 -1.10 20.70 -2.40
CA GLY A 73 -0.69 20.89 -3.80
C GLY A 73 0.45 19.99 -4.30
N THR A 74 1.14 19.24 -3.43
CA THR A 74 2.25 18.34 -3.83
C THR A 74 1.79 16.96 -4.33
N GLY A 75 0.48 16.76 -4.48
CA GLY A 75 -0.07 15.54 -5.08
C GLY A 75 -0.20 14.35 -4.14
N LYS A 76 -0.57 14.58 -2.87
CA LYS A 76 -0.88 13.51 -1.88
C LYS A 76 -1.74 12.38 -2.47
N THR A 77 -2.83 12.73 -3.15
CA THR A 77 -3.76 11.77 -3.76
C THR A 77 -3.06 10.95 -4.84
N ARG A 78 -2.29 11.58 -5.74
CA ARG A 78 -1.56 10.89 -6.82
C ARG A 78 -0.52 9.93 -6.25
N THR A 79 0.23 10.34 -5.22
CA THR A 79 1.20 9.48 -4.53
C THR A 79 0.52 8.26 -3.90
N THR A 80 -0.61 8.44 -3.20
CA THR A 80 -1.34 7.33 -2.60
C THR A 80 -1.92 6.37 -3.64
N VAL A 81 -2.48 6.89 -4.74
CA VAL A 81 -3.01 6.05 -5.83
C VAL A 81 -1.88 5.21 -6.47
N ALA A 82 -0.72 5.81 -6.73
CA ALA A 82 0.42 5.09 -7.28
C ALA A 82 0.98 4.03 -6.33
N LEU A 83 1.00 4.30 -5.02
CA LEU A 83 1.35 3.31 -3.99
C LEU A 83 0.35 2.13 -4.01
N VAL A 84 -0.95 2.41 -4.06
CA VAL A 84 -1.99 1.38 -4.10
C VAL A 84 -1.85 0.51 -5.35
N ASP A 85 -1.65 1.13 -6.52
CA ASP A 85 -1.40 0.42 -7.77
C ASP A 85 -0.19 -0.53 -7.64
N GLN A 86 0.93 -0.06 -7.08
CA GLN A 86 2.11 -0.88 -6.85
C GLN A 86 1.84 -2.05 -5.88
N LEU A 87 1.16 -1.79 -4.76
CA LEU A 87 0.83 -2.81 -3.76
C LEU A 87 -0.08 -3.89 -4.35
N MET A 88 -1.06 -3.52 -5.17
CA MET A 88 -1.95 -4.49 -5.81
C MET A 88 -1.21 -5.33 -6.85
N LYS A 89 -0.41 -4.70 -7.71
CA LYS A 89 0.40 -5.41 -8.73
C LYS A 89 1.44 -6.34 -8.13
N ALA A 90 2.02 -5.98 -6.99
CA ALA A 90 2.97 -6.82 -6.27
C ALA A 90 2.30 -7.91 -5.40
N GLY A 91 0.96 -7.98 -5.37
CA GLY A 91 0.22 -8.95 -4.56
C GLY A 91 0.18 -8.64 -3.06
N TRP A 92 0.50 -7.42 -2.65
CA TRP A 92 0.50 -6.97 -1.25
C TRP A 92 -0.88 -6.55 -0.74
N ALA A 93 -1.76 -6.10 -1.63
CA ALA A 93 -3.12 -5.73 -1.30
C ALA A 93 -4.10 -6.33 -2.31
N GLN A 94 -5.25 -6.78 -1.82
CA GLN A 94 -6.38 -7.22 -2.65
C GLN A 94 -7.51 -6.20 -2.65
N ARG A 95 -7.76 -5.57 -1.50
CA ARG A 95 -8.81 -4.57 -1.28
C ARG A 95 -8.19 -3.38 -0.58
N VAL A 96 -8.54 -2.18 -1.02
CA VAL A 96 -8.05 -0.92 -0.44
C VAL A 96 -9.24 -0.02 -0.15
N LEU A 97 -9.29 0.48 1.08
CA LEU A 97 -10.25 1.49 1.52
C LEU A 97 -9.56 2.85 1.50
N PHE A 98 -10.02 3.77 0.65
CA PHE A 98 -9.55 5.14 0.62
C PHE A 98 -10.56 6.02 1.37
N LEU A 99 -10.13 6.60 2.49
CA LEU A 99 -10.94 7.51 3.30
C LEU A 99 -10.52 8.95 3.04
N ALA A 100 -11.47 9.78 2.64
CA ALA A 100 -11.28 11.21 2.44
C ALA A 100 -12.56 11.96 2.76
N ASP A 101 -12.44 13.24 3.09
CA ASP A 101 -13.60 14.09 3.33
C ASP A 101 -14.35 14.38 2.01
N ARG A 102 -15.67 14.33 2.10
CA ARG A 102 -16.67 14.46 1.04
C ARG A 102 -16.54 15.76 0.24
N GLN A 103 -16.08 16.86 0.86
CA GLN A 103 -16.06 18.17 0.19
C GLN A 103 -14.97 18.30 -0.89
N ALA A 104 -13.87 17.54 -0.78
CA ALA A 104 -12.69 17.73 -1.64
C ALA A 104 -12.69 16.87 -2.92
N LEU A 105 -13.64 15.94 -3.08
CA LEU A 105 -13.62 14.92 -4.14
C LEU A 105 -14.76 15.02 -5.16
N VAL A 106 -15.81 15.81 -4.91
CA VAL A 106 -17.00 15.85 -5.79
C VAL A 106 -16.72 16.44 -7.18
N THR A 107 -15.55 17.04 -7.42
CA THR A 107 -15.21 17.65 -8.72
C THR A 107 -13.97 17.05 -9.40
N GLN A 108 -13.38 15.96 -8.88
CA GLN A 108 -12.09 15.43 -9.39
C GLN A 108 -12.12 13.95 -9.83
N ALA A 109 -13.30 13.39 -10.08
CA ALA A 109 -13.48 12.09 -10.73
C ALA A 109 -14.07 12.27 -12.13
#